data_AF-A0A1I2D0T5-F1
#
_entry.id   AF-A0A1I2D0T5-F1
#
_cell.length_a   1.000
_cell.length_b   1.000
_cell.length_c   1.000
_cell.angle_alpha   90.00
_cell.angle_beta   90.00
_cell.angle_gamma   90.00
#
_symmetry.space_group_name_H-M   'P 1'
#
loop_
_entity.id
_entity.type
_entity.pdbx_description
1 polymer ?
#
loop_
_entity_poly.entity_id
_entity_poly.type
_entity_poly.pdbx_seq_one_letter_code
_entity_poly.pdbx_strand_id
1 'polypeptide(L)' 'MFPGGESTTTSLIFIWGVVLICSIRGCFRNFQTGDKAWGTAFGILIPASAYFLADLLGLLPPGAPRVFM' A
#
# COMPACT_ATOMS: atom_id res chain seq x y z
N MET A 1 8.70 14.43 9.75
CA MET A 1 9.46 13.18 10.01
C MET A 1 8.79 12.52 11.19
N PHE A 2 8.05 11.43 10.98
CA PHE A 2 7.51 10.66 12.12
C PHE A 2 8.71 10.07 12.86
N PRO A 3 8.91 10.35 14.16
CA PRO A 3 10.02 9.77 14.92
C PRO A 3 9.70 8.28 15.12
N GLY A 4 10.11 7.45 14.16
CA GLY A 4 9.72 6.04 14.10
C GLY A 4 10.72 5.15 14.82
N GLY A 5 10.32 4.61 15.97
CA GLY A 5 10.98 3.42 16.54
C GLY A 5 10.53 2.14 15.83
N GLU A 6 11.13 0.99 16.16
CA GLU A 6 10.78 -0.32 15.58
C GLU A 6 9.26 -0.64 15.65
N SER A 7 8.60 -0.21 16.72
CA SER A 7 7.15 -0.35 16.91
C SER A 7 6.32 0.44 15.89
N THR A 8 6.80 1.62 15.49
CA THR A 8 6.13 2.48 14.50
C THR A 8 6.25 1.88 13.09
N THR A 9 7.43 1.39 12.72
CA THR A 9 7.66 0.72 11.43
C THR A 9 6.82 -0.55 11.31
N THR A 10 6.77 -1.37 12.35
CA THR A 10 5.95 -2.59 12.38
C THR A 10 4.46 -2.28 12.20
N SER A 11 3.98 -1.21 12.86
CA SER A 11 2.60 -0.75 12.72
C SER A 11 2.28 -0.27 11.31
N LEU A 12 3.21 0.46 10.67
CA LEU A 12 3.05 0.92 9.29
C LEU A 12 3.02 -0.24 8.30
N ILE A 13 3.87 -1.26 8.48
CA ILE A 13 3.86 -2.49 7.67
C ILE A 13 2.49 -3.17 7.77
N PHE A 14 1.96 -3.30 8.99
CA PHE A 14 0.65 -3.90 9.21
C PHE A 14 -0.47 -3.10 8.51
N ILE A 15 -0.50 -1.78 8.70
CA ILE A 15 -1.51 -0.90 8.09
C ILE A 15 -1.47 -1.01 6.56
N TRP A 16 -0.30 -0.85 5.95
CA TRP A 16 -0.16 -0.92 4.50
C TRP A 16 -0.43 -2.32 3.95
N GLY A 17 -0.10 -3.38 4.71
CA GLY A 17 -0.47 -4.76 4.40
C GLY A 17 -1.98 -4.97 4.31
N VAL A 18 -2.71 -4.48 5.31
CA VAL A 18 -4.18 -4.53 5.32
C VAL A 18 -4.76 -3.72 4.16
N VAL A 19 -4.23 -2.53 3.91
CA VAL A 19 -4.67 -1.66 2.79
C VAL A 19 -4.48 -2.36 1.45
N LEU A 20 -3.33 -3.03 1.22
CA LEU A 20 -3.06 -3.76 -0.02
C LEU A 20 -4.08 -4.88 -0.25
N ILE A 21 -4.32 -5.71 0.77
CA ILE A 21 -5.29 -6.83 0.69
C ILE A 21 -6.70 -6.31 0.42
N CYS A 22 -7.13 -5.27 1.15
CA CYS A 22 -8.43 -4.64 0.96
C CYS A 22 -8.58 -4.02 -0.43
N SER A 23 -7.52 -3.43 -0.96
CA SER A 23 -7.52 -2.81 -2.29
C SER A 23 -7.63 -3.86 -3.38
N ILE A 24 -6.89 -4.97 -3.27
CA ILE A 24 -7.02 -6.10 -4.21
C ILE A 24 -8.45 -6.64 -4.19
N ARG A 25 -8.99 -6.94 -3.00
CA ARG A 25 -10.35 -7.49 -2.86
C ARG A 25 -11.42 -6.50 -3.35
N GLY A 26 -11.27 -5.22 -3.02
CA GLY A 26 -12.17 -4.14 -3.43
C GLY A 26 -12.16 -3.94 -4.94
N CYS A 27 -10.97 -3.92 -5.55
CA CYS A 27 -10.79 -3.83 -7.00
C CYS A 27 -11.57 -4.96 -7.71
N PHE A 28 -11.30 -6.22 -7.35
CA PHE A 28 -11.97 -7.37 -7.97
C PHE A 28 -13.49 -7.35 -7.79
N ARG A 29 -13.98 -7.09 -6.57
CA ARG A 29 -15.42 -7.07 -6.30
C ARG A 29 -16.13 -5.98 -7.11
N ASN A 30 -15.57 -4.77 -7.15
CA ASN A 30 -16.21 -3.65 -7.86
C ASN A 30 -16.22 -3.84 -9.37
N PHE A 31 -15.15 -4.43 -9.95
CA PHE A 31 -15.18 -4.80 -11.36
C PHE A 31 -16.19 -5.91 -11.67
N GLN A 32 -16.41 -6.86 -10.76
CA GLN A 32 -17.45 -7.89 -10.92
C GLN A 32 -18.87 -7.32 -10.84
N THR A 33 -19.11 -6.33 -9.98
CA THR A 33 -20.42 -5.69 -9.83
C THR A 33 -20.70 -4.58 -10.84
N GLY A 34 -19.76 -4.30 -11.75
CA GLY A 34 -19.87 -3.27 -12.79
C GLY A 34 -19.56 -1.85 -12.33
N ASP A 35 -19.09 -1.67 -11.10
CA ASP A 35 -18.82 -0.37 -10.49
C ASP A 35 -17.38 0.09 -10.77
N LYS A 36 -17.17 0.51 -12.03
CA LYS A 36 -15.83 0.78 -12.60
C LYS A 36 -15.07 1.88 -11.86
N ALA A 37 -15.76 2.90 -11.33
CA ALA A 37 -15.13 4.00 -10.62
C ALA A 37 -14.40 3.51 -9.36
N TRP A 38 -15.09 2.71 -8.54
CA TRP A 38 -14.51 2.11 -7.34
C TRP A 38 -13.47 1.03 -7.69
N GLY A 39 -13.72 0.24 -8.73
CA GLY A 39 -12.75 -0.74 -9.25
C GLY A 39 -11.41 -0.08 -9.59
N THR A 40 -11.44 1.03 -10.35
CA THR A 40 -10.26 1.80 -10.71
C THR A 40 -9.61 2.47 -9.49
N ALA A 41 -10.40 3.06 -8.59
CA ALA A 41 -9.87 3.70 -7.38
C ALA A 41 -9.07 2.71 -6.51
N PHE A 42 -9.64 1.53 -6.25
CA PHE A 42 -8.93 0.48 -5.53
C PHE A 42 -7.76 -0.09 -6.35
N GLY A 43 -7.90 -0.18 -7.67
CA GLY A 43 -6.81 -0.59 -8.57
C GLY A 43 -5.57 0.29 -8.48
N ILE A 44 -5.73 1.61 -8.37
CA ILE A 44 -4.62 2.57 -8.18
C ILE A 44 -3.99 2.42 -6.79
N LEU A 45 -4.78 2.06 -5.78
CA LEU A 45 -4.29 1.89 -4.42
C LEU A 45 -3.37 0.67 -4.26
N ILE A 46 -3.49 -0.34 -5.14
CA ILE A 46 -2.65 -1.56 -5.12
C ILE A 46 -1.16 -1.21 -5.31
N PRO A 47 -0.73 -0.57 -6.42
CA PRO A 47 0.69 -0.22 -6.60
C PRO A 47 1.17 0.80 -5.55
N ALA A 48 0.31 1.72 -5.09
CA ALA A 48 0.67 2.68 -4.05
C ALA A 48 1.00 1.99 -2.72
N SER A 49 0.10 1.12 -2.25
CA SER A 49 0.30 0.36 -1.00
C SER A 49 1.48 -0.61 -1.10
N ALA A 50 1.68 -1.25 -2.25
CA ALA A 50 2.84 -2.11 -2.50
C ALA A 50 4.16 -1.33 -2.44
N TYR A 51 4.20 -0.11 -3.00
CA TYR A 51 5.37 0.76 -2.94
C TYR A 51 5.71 1.17 -1.50
N PHE A 52 4.71 1.58 -0.71
CA PHE A 52 4.90 1.94 0.69
C PHE A 52 5.39 0.75 1.55
N LEU A 53 4.87 -0.45 1.28
CA LEU A 53 5.38 -1.69 1.88
C LEU A 53 6.82 -1.99 1.48
N ALA A 54 7.16 -1.84 0.19
CA ALA A 54 8.51 -2.05 -0.28
C ALA A 54 9.52 -1.06 0.33
N ASP A 55 9.10 0.18 0.59
CA ASP A 55 9.93 1.17 1.27
C ASP A 55 10.18 0.78 2.73
N LEU A 56 9.12 0.41 3.46
CA LEU A 56 9.20 -0.03 4.85
C LEU A 56 10.01 -1.32 5.04
N LEU A 57 9.97 -2.22 4.06
CA LEU A 57 10.73 -3.49 4.07
C LEU A 57 12.16 -3.33 3.52
N GLY A 58 12.55 -2.14 3.06
CA GLY A 58 13.88 -1.90 2.50
C GLY A 58 14.14 -2.59 1.15
N LEU A 59 13.08 -2.97 0.42
CA LEU A 59 13.14 -3.65 -0.88
C LEU A 59 13.25 -2.66 -2.06
N LEU A 60 13.16 -1.35 -1.81
CA LEU A 60 13.25 -0.33 -2.83
C LEU A 60 14.68 -0.25 -3.44
N PRO A 61 14.80 -0.12 -4.77
CA PRO A 61 16.11 0.00 -5.41
C PRO A 61 16.84 1.29 -4.99
N PRO A 62 18.20 1.28 -5.02
CA PRO A 62 18.99 2.46 -4.71
C PRO A 62 18.66 3.58 -5.70
N GLY A 63 18.23 4.74 -5.18
CA GLY A 63 17.81 5.90 -5.97
C GLY A 63 16.29 6.11 -6.08
N ALA A 64 15.48 5.15 -5.62
CA ALA A 64 14.04 5.39 -5.49
C ALA A 64 13.77 6.38 -4.33
N PRO A 65 12.82 7.32 -4.49
CA PRO A 65 12.42 8.20 -3.40
C PRO A 65 11.91 7.35 -2.23
N ARG A 66 12.29 7.72 -1.01
CA ARG A 66 11.87 7.09 0.25
C ARG A 66 10.81 7.98 0.88
N VAL A 67 9.79 7.38 1.49
CA VAL A 67 8.69 8.10 2.16
C VAL A 67 8.78 7.94 3.67
N PHE A 68 9.20 6.78 4.15
CA PHE A 68 9.26 6.47 5.58
C PHE A 68 10.67 6.42 6.17
N MET A 69 11.70 6.17 5.35
CA MET A 69 13.13 6.20 5.75
C MET A 69 13.75 7.58 5.57
#